data_AF-A0A963WAA1-F1
#
_entry.id   AF-A0A963WAA1-F1
#
_cell.length_a   1.000
_cell.length_b   1.000
_cell.length_c   1.000
_cell.angle_alpha   90.00
_cell.angle_beta   90.00
_cell.angle_gamma   90.00
#
_symmetry.space_group_name_H-M   'P 1'
#
loop_
_entity.id
_entity.type
_entity.pdbx_description
1 polymer ?
#
loop_
_entity_poly.entity_id
_entity_poly.type
_entity_poly.pdbx_seq_one_letter_code
_entity_poly.pdbx_strand_id
1 'polypeptide(L)'
;RLTELLKQAQFSPMPVEEQVVSIFAGTNGYLDAVAVNRVTEYEAAMLSYMRNEHAAVLAEIRDTGKFEDDTKAKVVAALDTFAKQFA
;
A
#
# COMPACT_ATOMS: atom_id res chain seq x y z
N ARG A 1 -8.27 11.85 3.80
CA ARG A 1 -7.20 10.82 3.89
C ARG A 1 -6.62 10.50 2.51
N LEU A 2 -7.45 10.19 1.52
CA LEU A 2 -7.00 10.09 0.12
C LEU A 2 -6.22 11.33 -0.36
N THR A 3 -6.62 12.53 0.06
CA THR A 3 -5.88 13.77 -0.22
C THR A 3 -4.46 13.82 0.35
N GLU A 4 -4.21 13.14 1.48
CA GLU A 4 -2.88 13.03 2.07
C GLU A 4 -2.05 11.94 1.39
N LEU A 5 -2.70 10.84 1.00
CA LEU A 5 -2.07 9.72 0.26
C LEU A 5 -1.62 10.14 -1.15
N LEU A 6 -2.27 11.14 -1.74
CA LEU A 6 -1.84 11.73 -3.01
C LEU A 6 -0.68 12.73 -2.84
N LYS A 7 -0.18 12.98 -1.62
CA LYS A 7 0.99 13.83 -1.40
C LYS A 7 2.27 13.04 -1.61
N GLN A 8 2.88 13.25 -2.75
CA GLN A 8 4.17 12.67 -3.08
C GLN A 8 5.29 13.69 -2.86
N ALA A 9 6.38 13.28 -2.20
CA ALA A 9 7.57 14.12 -2.07
C ALA A 9 8.19 14.41 -3.45
N GLN A 10 8.84 15.57 -3.58
CA GLN A 10 9.53 15.92 -4.81
C GLN A 10 10.62 14.88 -5.12
N PHE A 11 10.81 14.54 -6.40
CA PHE A 11 11.79 13.57 -6.88
C PHE A 11 11.62 12.13 -6.37
N SER A 12 10.44 11.74 -5.88
CA SER A 12 10.17 10.39 -5.38
C SER A 12 9.17 9.64 -6.28
N PRO A 13 9.49 9.31 -7.54
CA PRO A 13 8.57 8.57 -8.41
C PRO A 13 8.24 7.21 -7.80
N MET A 14 6.95 6.87 -7.73
CA MET A 14 6.50 5.57 -7.23
C MET A 14 6.23 4.60 -8.39
N PRO A 15 6.69 3.34 -8.32
CA PRO A 15 6.29 2.29 -9.24
C PRO A 15 4.77 2.06 -9.25
N VAL A 16 4.24 1.55 -10.37
CA VAL A 16 2.78 1.38 -10.55
C VAL A 16 2.22 0.37 -9.55
N GLU A 17 2.94 -0.72 -9.31
CA GLU A 17 2.58 -1.76 -8.36
C GLU A 17 2.42 -1.23 -6.94
N GLU A 18 3.26 -0.27 -6.54
CA GLU A 18 3.19 0.37 -5.22
C GLU A 18 2.05 1.38 -5.13
N GLN A 19 1.83 2.16 -6.20
CA GLN A 19 0.70 3.07 -6.29
C GLN A 19 -0.64 2.32 -6.19
N VAL A 20 -0.75 1.15 -6.84
CA VAL A 20 -1.94 0.30 -6.77
C VAL A 20 -2.23 -0.12 -5.33
N VAL A 21 -1.21 -0.58 -4.60
CA VAL A 21 -1.37 -1.00 -3.19
C VAL A 21 -1.74 0.19 -2.30
N SER A 22 -1.10 1.35 -2.49
CA SER A 22 -1.40 2.57 -1.72
C SER A 22 -2.84 3.04 -1.93
N ILE A 23 -3.28 3.13 -3.19
CA ILE A 23 -4.66 3.52 -3.52
C ILE A 23 -5.65 2.47 -3.01
N PHE A 24 -5.33 1.18 -3.10
CA PHE A 24 -6.16 0.11 -2.56
C PHE A 24 -6.35 0.25 -1.04
N ALA A 25 -5.26 0.49 -0.29
CA ALA A 25 -5.33 0.72 1.14
C ALA A 25 -6.19 1.97 1.48
N GLY A 26 -6.04 3.05 0.71
CA GLY A 26 -6.82 4.28 0.87
C GLY A 26 -8.31 4.14 0.58
N THR A 27 -8.68 3.30 -0.38
CA THR A 27 -10.08 3.09 -0.80
C THR A 27 -10.81 2.04 0.03
N ASN A 28 -10.09 1.09 0.63
CA ASN A 28 -10.67 0.02 1.47
C ASN A 28 -10.66 0.35 2.97
N GLY A 29 -10.37 1.60 3.35
CA GLY A 29 -10.52 2.07 4.74
C GLY A 29 -9.39 1.67 5.69
N TYR A 30 -8.28 1.09 5.21
CA TYR A 30 -7.12 0.75 6.04
C TYR A 30 -6.49 1.96 6.73
N LEU A 31 -6.65 3.14 6.13
CA LEU A 31 -6.15 4.40 6.68
C LEU A 31 -7.14 5.08 7.63
N ASP A 32 -8.35 4.56 7.82
CA ASP A 32 -9.40 5.26 8.60
C ASP A 32 -9.13 5.31 10.11
N ALA A 33 -8.41 4.32 10.64
CA ALA A 33 -7.94 4.32 12.03
C ALA A 33 -6.68 5.20 12.23
N VAL A 34 -6.00 5.57 11.13
CA VAL A 34 -4.76 6.34 11.18
C VAL A 34 -5.07 7.83 11.28
N ALA A 35 -4.33 8.53 12.15
CA ALA A 35 -4.39 9.98 12.27
C ALA A 35 -3.92 10.64 10.97
N VAL A 36 -4.59 11.73 10.54
CA VAL A 36 -4.36 12.37 9.23
C VAL A 36 -2.89 12.78 9.03
N ASN A 37 -2.21 13.23 10.09
CA ASN A 37 -0.80 13.62 10.08
C ASN A 37 0.19 12.45 10.01
N ARG A 38 -0.27 11.21 10.22
CA ARG A 38 0.54 9.98 10.16
C ARG A 38 0.29 9.15 8.90
N VAL A 39 -0.57 9.63 7.99
CA VAL A 39 -0.90 8.92 6.74
C VAL A 39 0.34 8.68 5.88
N THR A 40 1.22 9.67 5.75
CA THR A 40 2.47 9.55 4.97
C THR A 40 3.47 8.60 5.61
N GLU A 41 3.56 8.60 6.94
CA GLU A 41 4.38 7.65 7.71
C GLU A 41 3.86 6.21 7.55
N TYR A 42 2.55 6.03 7.63
CA TYR A 42 1.88 4.75 7.41
C TYR A 42 2.13 4.22 6.00
N GLU A 43 1.97 5.06 4.98
CA GLU A 43 2.23 4.68 3.58
C GLU A 43 3.68 4.25 3.38
N ALA A 44 4.65 5.03 3.89
CA ALA A 44 6.06 4.68 3.76
C ALA A 44 6.40 3.35 4.47
N ALA A 45 5.87 3.13 5.67
CA ALA A 45 6.05 1.91 6.43
C ALA A 45 5.38 0.71 5.75
N MET A 46 4.17 0.88 5.23
CA MET A 46 3.42 -0.13 4.49
C MET A 46 4.13 -0.53 3.21
N LEU A 47 4.64 0.44 2.44
CA LEU A 47 5.41 0.18 1.23
C LEU A 47 6.72 -0.55 1.55
N SER A 48 7.41 -0.16 2.63
CA SER A 48 8.60 -0.87 3.10
C SER A 48 8.28 -2.33 3.48
N TYR A 49 7.18 -2.56 4.20
CA TYR A 49 6.68 -3.89 4.55
C TYR A 49 6.40 -4.74 3.30
N MET A 50 5.68 -4.17 2.33
CA MET A 50 5.38 -4.85 1.06
C MET A 50 6.65 -5.17 0.27
N ARG A 51 7.64 -4.28 0.23
CA ARG A 51 8.93 -4.53 -0.44
C ARG A 51 9.76 -5.60 0.23
N ASN A 52 9.74 -5.68 1.56
CA ASN A 52 10.59 -6.62 2.30
C ASN A 52 9.96 -8.02 2.41
N GLU A 53 8.66 -8.10 2.66
CA GLU A 53 7.97 -9.37 2.93
C GLU A 53 7.13 -9.88 1.75
N HIS A 54 6.64 -8.98 0.89
CA HIS A 54 5.69 -9.31 -0.18
C HIS A 54 6.18 -8.85 -1.57
N ALA A 55 7.50 -8.80 -1.78
CA ALA A 55 8.10 -8.37 -3.04
C ALA A 55 7.58 -9.15 -4.26
N ALA A 56 7.28 -10.44 -4.07
CA ALA A 56 6.73 -11.29 -5.11
C ALA A 56 5.33 -10.82 -5.57
N VAL A 57 4.50 -10.31 -4.66
CA VAL A 57 3.18 -9.77 -4.98
C VAL A 57 3.31 -8.47 -5.78
N LEU A 58 4.24 -7.60 -5.40
CA LEU A 58 4.55 -6.38 -6.16
C LEU A 58 5.05 -6.71 -7.58
N ALA A 59 5.93 -7.70 -7.71
CA ALA A 59 6.39 -8.16 -9.01
C ALA A 59 5.25 -8.76 -9.86
N GLU A 60 4.36 -9.55 -9.25
CA GLU A 60 3.19 -10.11 -9.93
C GLU A 60 2.27 -9.02 -10.48
N ILE A 61 2.00 -7.97 -9.71
CA ILE A 61 1.20 -6.81 -10.16
C ILE A 61 1.90 -6.10 -11.33
N ARG A 62 3.21 -5.88 -11.21
CA ARG A 62 3.99 -5.19 -12.24
C ARG A 62 4.03 -5.97 -13.55
N ASP A 63 4.25 -7.28 -13.48
CA ASP A 63 4.49 -8.12 -14.64
C ASP A 63 3.18 -8.50 -15.35
N THR A 64 2.10 -8.70 -14.59
CA THR A 64 0.77 -8.97 -15.16
C THR A 64 0.05 -7.70 -15.58
N GLY A 65 0.33 -6.57 -14.92
CA GLY A 65 -0.44 -5.33 -15.05
C GLY A 65 -1.87 -5.46 -14.54
N LYS A 66 -2.20 -6.52 -13.80
CA LYS A 66 -3.55 -6.81 -13.34
C LYS A 66 -3.60 -6.93 -11.81
N PHE A 67 -4.76 -6.60 -11.28
CA PHE A 67 -5.10 -6.75 -9.88
C PHE A 67 -6.32 -7.68 -9.77
N GLU A 68 -6.08 -8.98 -9.99
CA GLU A 68 -7.10 -10.03 -9.96
C GLU A 68 -7.29 -10.58 -8.54
N ASP A 69 -8.27 -11.48 -8.35
CA ASP A 69 -8.70 -11.93 -7.02
C ASP A 69 -7.60 -12.60 -6.19
N ASP A 70 -6.67 -13.34 -6.82
CA ASP A 70 -5.55 -13.99 -6.10
C ASP A 70 -4.55 -12.95 -5.56
N THR A 71 -4.09 -12.04 -6.42
CA THR A 71 -3.17 -10.96 -6.04
C THR A 71 -3.82 -10.02 -5.03
N LYS A 72 -5.12 -9.73 -5.20
CA LYS A 72 -5.91 -8.95 -4.24
C LYS A 72 -6.01 -9.64 -2.88
N ALA A 73 -6.27 -10.95 -2.84
CA ALA A 73 -6.32 -11.70 -1.58
C ALA A 73 -4.98 -11.67 -0.84
N LYS A 74 -3.86 -11.80 -1.55
CA LYS A 74 -2.51 -11.66 -0.98
C LYS A 74 -2.28 -10.26 -0.41
N VAL A 75 -2.64 -9.21 -1.16
CA VAL A 75 -2.51 -7.82 -0.69
C VAL A 75 -3.38 -7.56 0.53
N VAL A 76 -4.63 -8.02 0.54
CA VAL A 76 -5.53 -7.89 1.72
C VAL A 76 -4.93 -8.57 2.94
N ALA A 77 -4.44 -9.80 2.81
CA ALA A 77 -3.81 -10.52 3.92
C ALA A 77 -2.55 -9.80 4.45
N ALA A 78 -1.74 -9.23 3.55
CA ALA A 78 -0.56 -8.44 3.91
C ALA A 78 -0.96 -7.16 4.65
N LEU A 79 -1.94 -6.41 4.13
CA LEU A 79 -2.43 -5.17 4.74
C LEU A 79 -3.10 -5.41 6.09
N ASP A 80 -3.88 -6.48 6.25
CA ASP A 80 -4.49 -6.86 7.53
C ASP A 80 -3.44 -7.20 8.58
N THR A 81 -2.35 -7.87 8.17
CA THR A 81 -1.23 -8.20 9.05
C THR A 81 -0.47 -6.95 9.44
N PHE A 82 -0.16 -6.09 8.48
CA PHE A 82 0.52 -4.81 8.73
C PHE A 82 -0.30 -3.87 9.62
N ALA A 83 -1.61 -3.76 9.38
CA ALA A 83 -2.50 -2.93 10.20
C ALA A 83 -2.49 -3.35 11.68
N LYS A 84 -2.35 -4.65 11.98
CA LYS A 84 -2.19 -5.15 13.36
C LYS A 84 -0.81 -4.85 13.96
N GLN A 85 0.24 -4.77 13.13
CA GLN A 85 1.60 -4.45 13.58
C GLN A 85 1.82 -2.95 13.81
N PHE A 86 1.10 -2.11 13.06
CA PHE A 86 1.19 -0.65 13.15
C PHE A 86 0.26 -0.06 14.24
N ALA A 87 -0.77 -0.80 14.65
CA ALA A 87 -1.74 -0.40 15.68
C ALA A 87 -1.16 -0.37 17.10
#